data_AF-A0A812MPV2-F1
#
_entry.id   AF-A0A812MPV2-F1
#
_cell.length_a   1.000
_cell.length_b   1.000
_cell.length_c   1.000
_cell.angle_alpha   90.00
_cell.angle_beta   90.00
_cell.angle_gamma   90.00
#
_symmetry.space_group_name_H-M   'P 1'
#
loop_
_entity.id
_entity.type
_entity.pdbx_description
1 polymer ?
#
loop_
_entity_poly.entity_id
_entity_poly.type
_entity_poly.pdbx_seq_one_letter_code
_entity_poly.pdbx_strand_id
1 'polypeptide(L)'
;MKCVVALATLPWTLSLKVLSELNVSESGCPNAPPNSCCNWRGQCADGWIPKRPLSEHAGSSNEECCQQTCVSFTCPDGYVANAAYRNNVGWSSDTCCDRTCDGFQCQAGYRVTDSSRSKIGSTHDECCAKTCSLHSCGALWKPLEERAQWVGSSDAVCCEPRCALMTCGHGWVLDDDKVDQVGATREDCCAKTCETVTCPRNFGIPDSKKRAVPKDESECCQPTCQQHVCSDGFVKDTARNAFFMPSDTRCCQRKCAAFECPDGWVAKKDAKELLATGPETCCQKSCALHECGAGWLADASKQIDIGSSDETCCAQSCALHTCPAGFALKPSAKTIADLSDSACCESESCSEMRGMSPASPAGQCNGHSKSECGKMYTILNSTDPYVKCKFDDNFGEEGLCRVDDASASSCTEM
;
A
#
# COMPACT_ATOMS: atom_id res chain seq x y z
N MET A 1 9.90 45.31 -9.35
CA MET A 1 9.08 46.54 -9.33
C MET A 1 9.63 47.46 -8.25
N LYS A 2 10.35 48.52 -8.65
CA LYS A 2 10.91 49.52 -7.76
C LYS A 2 9.94 50.71 -7.74
N CYS A 3 9.24 50.92 -6.63
CA CYS A 3 8.54 52.17 -6.37
C CYS A 3 9.48 53.06 -5.56
N VAL A 4 10.14 53.98 -6.25
CA VAL A 4 10.87 55.09 -5.65
C VAL A 4 9.86 56.20 -5.45
N VAL A 5 9.53 56.53 -4.20
CA VAL A 5 8.83 57.77 -3.86
C VAL A 5 9.85 58.70 -3.22
N ALA A 6 10.29 59.66 -4.03
CA ALA A 6 10.99 60.85 -3.57
C ALA A 6 9.95 61.82 -3.01
N LEU A 7 10.12 62.27 -1.77
CA LEU A 7 9.40 63.43 -1.24
C LEU A 7 10.39 64.44 -0.67
N ALA A 8 10.30 65.61 -1.27
CA ALA A 8 11.13 66.78 -1.13
C ALA A 8 11.28 67.29 0.32
N THR A 9 12.52 67.61 0.66
CA THR A 9 12.91 68.48 1.76
C THR A 9 12.61 69.94 1.40
N LEU A 10 11.81 70.64 2.20
CA LEU A 10 11.79 72.11 2.27
C LEU A 10 11.76 72.54 3.74
N PRO A 11 12.56 73.55 4.14
CA PRO A 11 12.62 74.02 5.52
C PRO A 11 11.55 75.10 5.75
N TRP A 12 10.65 74.86 6.70
CA TRP A 12 9.73 75.89 7.19
C TRP A 12 10.14 76.26 8.61
N THR A 13 11.05 77.23 8.72
CA THR A 13 11.23 78.02 9.95
C THR A 13 10.14 79.09 9.99
N LEU A 14 8.93 78.70 10.39
CA LEU A 14 7.90 79.63 10.84
C LEU A 14 8.03 79.78 12.35
N SER A 15 8.86 80.73 12.75
CA SER A 15 8.89 81.27 14.11
C SER A 15 7.60 82.06 14.33
N LEU A 16 6.54 81.36 14.74
CA LEU A 16 5.34 81.96 15.31
C LEU A 16 5.71 82.48 16.70
N LYS A 17 6.26 83.70 16.75
CA LYS A 17 6.16 84.55 17.93
C LYS A 17 4.68 84.85 18.12
N VAL A 18 3.98 83.97 18.82
CA VAL A 18 2.74 84.32 19.49
C VAL A 18 3.15 85.27 20.61
N LEU A 19 3.19 86.56 20.30
CA LEU A 19 3.05 87.61 21.30
C LEU A 19 1.64 87.47 21.85
N SER A 20 1.46 86.58 22.83
CA SER A 20 0.33 86.69 23.73
C SER A 20 0.59 87.92 24.59
N GLU A 21 0.21 89.08 24.08
CA GLU A 21 -0.19 90.20 24.92
C GLU A 21 -1.43 89.74 25.68
N LEU A 22 -1.19 89.00 26.76
CA LEU A 22 -2.15 88.86 27.84
C LEU A 22 -2.33 90.28 28.39
N ASN A 23 -3.31 90.97 27.82
CA ASN A 23 -3.83 92.22 28.32
C ASN A 23 -4.13 92.01 29.81
N VAL A 24 -3.26 92.55 30.68
CA VAL A 24 -3.45 92.54 32.12
C VAL A 24 -4.62 93.50 32.36
N SER A 25 -5.85 93.00 32.21
CA SER A 25 -7.01 93.74 32.68
C SER A 25 -6.80 93.97 34.17
N GLU A 26 -6.64 95.25 34.53
CA GLU A 26 -6.38 95.84 35.83
C GLU A 26 -7.52 95.58 36.86
N SER A 27 -8.14 94.41 36.87
CA SER A 27 -9.32 94.13 37.69
C SER A 27 -8.99 93.69 39.12
N GLY A 28 -7.75 93.87 39.60
CA GLY A 28 -7.30 93.34 40.89
C GLY A 28 -6.37 94.20 41.74
N CYS A 29 -6.06 95.44 41.34
CA CYS A 29 -5.12 96.30 42.08
C CYS A 29 -5.67 97.57 42.78
N PRO A 30 -6.98 97.90 42.79
CA PRO A 30 -7.44 99.06 43.56
C PRO A 30 -7.33 98.77 45.08
N ASN A 31 -6.67 99.65 45.82
CA ASN A 31 -6.41 99.58 47.27
C ASN A 31 -5.44 98.45 47.74
N ALA A 32 -4.57 97.96 46.86
CA ALA A 32 -3.58 96.96 47.26
C ALA A 32 -2.56 97.53 48.28
N PRO A 33 -2.06 96.72 49.24
CA PRO A 33 -1.06 97.17 50.21
C PRO A 33 0.18 97.79 49.54
N PRO A 34 0.88 98.75 50.17
CA PRO A 34 2.05 99.42 49.58
C PRO A 34 3.15 98.45 49.11
N ASN A 35 3.32 97.34 49.83
CA ASN A 35 4.29 96.30 49.52
C ASN A 35 3.71 95.14 48.67
N SER A 36 2.57 95.34 48.00
CA SER A 36 1.97 94.33 47.12
C SER A 36 2.62 94.31 45.74
N CYS A 37 2.53 93.17 45.08
CA CYS A 37 3.00 92.96 43.72
C CYS A 37 2.26 93.77 42.66
N CYS A 38 1.15 94.44 43.02
CA CYS A 38 0.50 95.45 42.17
C CYS A 38 1.39 96.68 41.91
N ASN A 39 2.32 97.00 42.82
CA ASN A 39 3.21 98.16 42.68
C ASN A 39 4.56 97.81 42.03
N TRP A 40 4.79 96.51 41.74
CA TRP A 40 6.00 96.06 41.09
C TRP A 40 5.94 96.36 39.59
N ARG A 41 6.91 97.15 39.10
CA ARG A 41 7.00 97.57 37.69
C ARG A 41 7.85 96.66 36.82
N GLY A 42 8.36 95.56 37.35
CA GLY A 42 9.15 94.59 36.59
C GLY A 42 8.27 93.77 35.65
N GLN A 43 8.82 93.40 34.49
CA GLN A 43 8.25 92.34 33.67
C GLN A 43 8.79 91.01 34.19
N CYS A 44 7.94 89.98 34.27
CA CYS A 44 8.40 88.64 34.59
C CYS A 44 9.44 88.20 33.56
N ALA A 45 10.53 87.59 34.03
CA ALA A 45 11.56 87.05 33.17
C ALA A 45 11.03 85.93 32.25
N ASP A 46 11.75 85.60 31.17
CA ASP A 46 11.37 84.49 30.27
C ASP A 46 11.15 83.19 31.06
N GLY A 47 10.01 82.55 30.83
CA GLY A 47 9.58 81.36 31.56
C GLY A 47 8.93 81.64 32.93
N TRP A 48 8.56 82.89 33.23
CA TRP A 48 7.79 83.26 34.42
C TRP A 48 6.51 83.99 34.04
N ILE A 49 5.46 83.85 34.85
CA ILE A 49 4.22 84.63 34.72
C ILE A 49 3.85 85.31 36.04
N PRO A 50 3.09 86.41 36.02
CA PRO A 50 2.70 87.11 37.25
C PRO A 50 1.84 86.22 38.15
N LYS A 51 2.10 86.22 39.47
CA LYS A 51 1.20 85.58 40.45
C LYS A 51 -0.15 86.30 40.44
N ARG A 52 -1.25 85.55 40.56
CA ARG A 52 -2.60 86.14 40.58
C ARG A 52 -3.41 85.63 41.77
N PRO A 53 -4.18 86.52 42.44
CA PRO A 53 -4.27 87.97 42.19
C PRO A 53 -3.06 88.74 42.77
N LEU A 54 -2.57 89.75 42.04
CA LEU A 54 -1.36 90.52 42.43
C LEU A 54 -1.49 91.26 43.77
N SER A 55 -2.71 91.60 44.18
CA SER A 55 -3.00 92.28 45.45
C SER A 55 -2.74 91.43 46.69
N GLU A 56 -2.75 90.11 46.55
CA GLU A 56 -2.59 89.16 47.66
C GLU A 56 -1.13 88.73 47.90
N HIS A 57 -0.24 89.06 46.96
CA HIS A 57 1.18 88.74 47.08
C HIS A 57 1.97 90.00 47.43
N ALA A 58 2.79 89.91 48.47
CA ALA A 58 3.71 90.98 48.85
C ALA A 58 5.07 90.77 48.20
N GLY A 59 5.68 91.83 47.67
CA GLY A 59 6.97 91.75 47.02
C GLY A 59 7.33 92.93 46.13
N SER A 60 8.61 92.96 45.75
CA SER A 60 9.21 93.95 44.85
C SER A 60 10.21 93.33 43.86
N SER A 61 10.35 92.00 43.85
CA SER A 61 11.24 91.25 42.96
C SER A 61 10.48 90.27 42.05
N ASN A 62 11.19 89.71 41.07
CA ASN A 62 10.65 88.70 40.16
C ASN A 62 10.24 87.42 40.91
N GLU A 63 11.02 86.99 41.90
CA GLU A 63 10.77 85.78 42.69
C GLU A 63 9.55 85.95 43.61
N GLU A 64 9.32 87.17 44.10
CA GLU A 64 8.20 87.49 44.97
C GLU A 64 6.90 87.68 44.17
N CYS A 65 6.95 88.31 43.00
CA CYS A 65 5.77 88.70 42.23
C CYS A 65 5.44 87.84 41.01
N CYS A 66 6.39 87.02 40.53
CA CYS A 66 6.18 86.07 39.47
C CYS A 66 6.30 84.63 39.98
N GLN A 67 5.75 83.71 39.20
CA GLN A 67 5.86 82.27 39.39
C GLN A 67 6.41 81.62 38.13
N GLN A 68 7.24 80.60 38.33
CA GLN A 68 7.87 79.87 37.23
C GLN A 68 6.84 79.07 36.44
N THR A 69 7.08 78.99 35.14
CA THR A 69 6.41 78.09 34.22
C THR A 69 7.34 76.96 33.83
N CYS A 70 6.78 75.92 33.22
CA CYS A 70 7.53 74.77 32.77
C CYS A 70 8.47 75.05 31.59
N VAL A 71 8.49 76.25 31.00
CA VAL A 71 9.35 76.60 29.84
C VAL A 71 10.82 76.28 30.07
N SER A 72 11.31 76.49 31.30
CA SER A 72 12.73 76.33 31.66
C SER A 72 12.96 75.12 32.57
N PHE A 73 11.94 74.29 32.79
CA PHE A 73 12.06 73.09 33.61
C PHE A 73 12.66 71.95 32.78
N THR A 74 13.78 71.39 33.24
CA THR A 74 14.39 70.20 32.62
C THR A 74 13.81 68.96 33.27
N CYS A 75 13.14 68.13 32.47
CA CYS A 75 12.60 66.86 32.96
C CYS A 75 13.72 65.92 33.41
N PRO A 76 13.62 65.30 34.59
CA PRO A 76 14.58 64.30 35.05
C PRO A 76 14.45 62.99 34.24
N ASP A 77 15.39 62.06 34.45
CA ASP A 77 15.33 60.72 33.86
C ASP A 77 13.97 60.06 34.10
N GLY A 78 13.46 59.38 33.07
CA GLY A 78 12.12 58.79 33.08
C GLY A 78 10.97 59.76 32.80
N TYR A 79 11.25 61.02 32.46
CA TYR A 79 10.26 62.00 32.03
C TYR A 79 10.64 62.68 30.72
N VAL A 80 9.65 63.10 29.94
CA VAL A 80 9.84 63.86 28.70
C VAL A 80 9.03 65.16 28.73
N ALA A 81 9.60 66.22 28.18
CA ALA A 81 8.93 67.51 28.12
C ALA A 81 7.77 67.47 27.11
N ASN A 82 6.59 67.91 27.53
CA ASN A 82 5.44 68.08 26.66
C ASN A 82 5.22 69.56 26.35
N ALA A 83 5.11 69.90 25.07
CA ALA A 83 4.87 71.28 24.64
C ALA A 83 3.57 71.87 25.22
N ALA A 84 2.57 71.03 25.49
CA ALA A 84 1.30 71.45 26.09
C ALA A 84 1.47 72.00 27.52
N TYR A 85 2.49 71.56 28.26
CA TYR A 85 2.71 71.97 29.65
C TYR A 85 3.57 73.22 29.78
N ARG A 86 4.12 73.77 28.69
CA ARG A 86 5.03 74.94 28.76
C ARG A 86 4.48 76.09 29.59
N ASN A 87 3.17 76.35 29.53
CA ASN A 87 2.52 77.45 30.25
C ASN A 87 1.95 77.05 31.61
N ASN A 88 2.08 75.77 32.02
CA ASN A 88 1.68 75.36 33.36
C ASN A 88 2.54 76.06 34.40
N VAL A 89 1.89 76.50 35.47
CA VAL A 89 2.55 77.12 36.62
C VAL A 89 3.03 76.02 37.55
N GLY A 90 4.33 76.00 37.81
CA GLY A 90 4.94 75.02 38.69
C GLY A 90 6.40 74.75 38.33
N TRP A 91 7.07 74.01 39.21
CA TRP A 91 8.47 73.62 39.03
C TRP A 91 8.69 72.18 39.50
N SER A 92 7.83 71.26 39.02
CA SER A 92 7.91 69.84 39.33
C SER A 92 7.69 69.00 38.08
N SER A 93 8.23 67.79 38.08
CA SER A 93 8.05 66.82 36.99
C SER A 93 6.58 66.50 36.74
N ASP A 94 5.78 66.39 37.81
CA ASP A 94 4.34 66.08 37.70
C ASP A 94 3.52 67.20 37.03
N THR A 95 4.03 68.44 37.04
CA THR A 95 3.36 69.60 36.43
C THR A 95 3.87 69.87 35.02
N CYS A 96 5.15 69.60 34.78
CA CYS A 96 5.89 70.08 33.61
C CYS A 96 6.27 69.01 32.60
N CYS A 97 6.14 67.73 32.95
CA CYS A 97 6.62 66.62 32.13
C CYS A 97 5.63 65.47 32.07
N ASP A 98 5.70 64.69 31.00
CA ASP A 98 5.05 63.39 30.93
C ASP A 98 5.98 62.32 31.46
N ARG A 99 5.44 61.41 32.27
CA ARG A 99 6.18 60.22 32.72
C ARG A 99 6.33 59.25 31.54
N THR A 100 7.52 58.69 31.40
CA THR A 100 7.80 57.58 30.48
C THR A 100 7.72 56.25 31.21
N CYS A 101 7.70 55.17 30.45
CA CYS A 101 7.74 53.83 31.00
C CYS A 101 9.11 53.42 31.57
N ASP A 102 10.12 54.29 31.51
CA ASP A 102 11.42 54.03 32.12
C ASP A 102 11.29 53.88 33.64
N GLY A 103 11.87 52.81 34.18
CA GLY A 103 11.75 52.45 35.58
C GLY A 103 10.34 52.00 36.03
N PHE A 104 9.37 51.85 35.13
CA PHE A 104 8.03 51.36 35.50
C PHE A 104 8.09 49.91 35.99
N GLN A 105 7.47 49.63 37.14
CA GLN A 105 7.43 48.28 37.73
C GLN A 105 6.27 47.46 37.16
N CYS A 106 6.62 46.45 36.37
CA CYS A 106 5.64 45.53 35.80
C CYS A 106 5.23 44.43 36.79
N GLN A 107 4.00 43.94 36.64
CA GLN A 107 3.51 42.75 37.34
C GLN A 107 4.30 41.50 36.92
N ALA A 108 4.24 40.44 37.74
CA ALA A 108 4.92 39.18 37.44
C ALA A 108 4.53 38.63 36.05
N GLY A 109 5.53 38.25 35.27
CA GLY A 109 5.34 37.78 33.89
C GLY A 109 5.14 38.88 32.85
N TYR A 110 5.49 40.12 33.19
CA TYR A 110 5.55 41.24 32.27
C TYR A 110 6.87 42.01 32.47
N ARG A 111 7.32 42.73 31.44
CA ARG A 111 8.46 43.64 31.56
C ARG A 111 8.37 44.85 30.63
N VAL A 112 9.08 45.92 30.98
CA VAL A 112 9.35 47.04 30.08
C VAL A 112 10.35 46.58 29.01
N THR A 113 10.07 46.89 27.74
CA THR A 113 10.97 46.61 26.62
C THR A 113 11.84 47.82 26.33
N ASP A 114 12.95 47.62 25.62
CA ASP A 114 13.78 48.76 25.19
C ASP A 114 12.99 49.74 24.31
N SER A 115 12.05 49.21 23.51
CA SER A 115 11.15 50.02 22.69
C SER A 115 10.07 50.75 23.48
N SER A 116 9.62 50.22 24.63
CA SER A 116 8.61 50.89 25.45
C SER A 116 9.21 51.85 26.46
N ARG A 117 10.50 51.73 26.80
CA ARG A 117 11.17 52.56 27.82
C ARG A 117 11.01 54.07 27.60
N SER A 118 11.12 54.54 26.35
CA SER A 118 10.95 55.95 25.98
C SER A 118 9.51 56.37 25.67
N LYS A 119 8.55 55.43 25.71
CA LYS A 119 7.14 55.70 25.46
C LYS A 119 6.55 56.47 26.63
N ILE A 120 5.73 57.47 26.33
CA ILE A 120 4.89 58.14 27.33
C ILE A 120 3.84 57.15 27.83
N GLY A 121 3.80 56.96 29.15
CA GLY A 121 2.91 56.01 29.78
C GLY A 121 3.15 55.97 31.29
N SER A 122 2.09 55.73 32.04
CA SER A 122 2.13 55.64 33.50
C SER A 122 1.35 54.46 34.06
N THR A 123 0.78 53.63 33.18
CA THR A 123 0.00 52.46 33.55
C THR A 123 0.68 51.17 33.09
N HIS A 124 0.26 50.05 33.68
CA HIS A 124 0.78 48.73 33.33
C HIS A 124 0.60 48.40 31.84
N ASP A 125 -0.61 48.58 31.32
CA ASP A 125 -0.94 48.23 29.92
C ASP A 125 -0.21 49.11 28.90
N GLU A 126 0.17 50.34 29.28
CA GLU A 126 0.92 51.25 28.42
C GLU A 126 2.40 50.86 28.32
N CYS A 127 2.97 50.38 29.42
CA CYS A 127 4.42 50.26 29.62
C CYS A 127 4.95 48.84 29.55
N CYS A 128 4.12 47.85 29.90
CA CYS A 128 4.54 46.48 30.10
C CYS A 128 4.09 45.58 28.96
N ALA A 129 4.98 44.68 28.54
CA ALA A 129 4.67 43.62 27.59
C ALA A 129 4.69 42.25 28.29
N LYS A 130 3.77 41.37 27.91
CA LYS A 130 3.73 39.98 28.40
C LYS A 130 5.03 39.25 28.06
N THR A 131 5.52 38.48 29.02
CA THR A 131 6.61 37.54 28.79
C THR A 131 6.11 36.11 28.61
N CYS A 132 6.95 35.25 28.07
CA CYS A 132 6.61 33.86 27.81
C CYS A 132 6.31 33.04 29.07
N SER A 133 6.68 33.52 30.27
CA SER A 133 6.24 32.91 31.53
C SER A 133 4.71 32.88 31.71
N LEU A 134 3.97 33.72 30.99
CA LEU A 134 2.50 33.72 30.98
C LEU A 134 1.91 32.97 29.78
N HIS A 135 2.76 32.47 28.88
CA HIS A 135 2.32 31.75 27.68
C HIS A 135 2.21 30.26 27.96
N SER A 136 1.09 29.66 27.56
CA SER A 136 0.90 28.19 27.60
C SER A 136 1.08 27.63 26.20
N CYS A 137 2.08 26.77 26.03
CA CYS A 137 2.37 26.14 24.75
C CYS A 137 1.26 25.19 24.31
N GLY A 138 0.96 25.16 23.02
CA GLY A 138 0.08 24.15 22.43
C GLY A 138 0.61 22.72 22.62
N ALA A 139 -0.25 21.71 22.38
CA ALA A 139 0.05 20.30 22.64
C ALA A 139 1.33 19.77 21.96
N LEU A 140 1.66 20.33 20.80
CA LEU A 140 2.82 19.95 20.00
C LEU A 140 4.07 20.80 20.25
N TRP A 141 4.02 21.68 21.26
CA TRP A 141 5.09 22.59 21.60
C TRP A 141 5.52 22.36 23.05
N LYS A 142 6.79 22.59 23.35
CA LYS A 142 7.34 22.49 24.71
C LYS A 142 7.79 23.88 25.18
N PRO A 143 7.40 24.31 26.40
CA PRO A 143 7.92 25.54 26.96
C PRO A 143 9.42 25.41 27.24
N LEU A 144 10.15 26.50 26.99
CA LEU A 144 11.55 26.61 27.33
C LEU A 144 11.72 27.56 28.52
N GLU A 145 12.29 27.08 29.62
CA GLU A 145 12.54 27.90 30.81
C GLU A 145 13.46 29.09 30.51
N GLU A 146 14.46 28.88 29.65
CA GLU A 146 15.36 29.93 29.16
C GLU A 146 14.64 31.08 28.42
N ARG A 147 13.44 30.82 27.88
CA ARG A 147 12.61 31.83 27.21
C ARG A 147 11.61 32.51 28.12
N ALA A 148 11.49 32.12 29.40
CA ALA A 148 10.44 32.64 30.30
C ALA A 148 10.39 34.18 30.38
N GLN A 149 11.54 34.86 30.24
CA GLN A 149 11.67 36.32 30.26
C GLN A 149 11.55 36.99 28.89
N TRP A 150 11.44 36.23 27.80
CA TRP A 150 11.29 36.78 26.46
C TRP A 150 9.92 37.42 26.31
N VAL A 151 9.85 38.50 25.54
CA VAL A 151 8.59 39.21 25.27
C VAL A 151 7.87 38.48 24.15
N GLY A 152 6.67 37.98 24.43
CA GLY A 152 5.93 37.14 23.49
C GLY A 152 4.69 36.52 24.12
N SER A 153 3.77 36.10 23.26
CA SER A 153 2.52 35.42 23.63
C SER A 153 2.08 34.39 22.58
N SER A 154 3.06 33.81 21.86
CA SER A 154 2.80 32.83 20.81
C SER A 154 3.77 31.67 20.92
N ASP A 155 3.35 30.49 20.44
CA ASP A 155 4.16 29.28 20.45
C ASP A 155 5.51 29.48 19.73
N ALA A 156 5.51 30.18 18.60
CA ALA A 156 6.72 30.44 17.81
C ALA A 156 7.77 31.30 18.55
N VAL A 157 7.37 32.08 19.56
CA VAL A 157 8.28 32.91 20.35
C VAL A 157 8.64 32.23 21.66
N CYS A 158 7.66 31.59 22.30
CA CYS A 158 7.76 31.14 23.69
C CYS A 158 8.08 29.66 23.85
N CYS A 159 7.95 28.88 22.78
CA CYS A 159 8.03 27.42 22.83
C CYS A 159 8.96 26.90 21.74
N GLU A 160 9.27 25.60 21.83
CA GLU A 160 9.92 24.85 20.75
C GLU A 160 9.01 23.75 20.24
N PRO A 161 9.06 23.42 18.93
CA PRO A 161 8.27 22.34 18.38
C PRO A 161 8.78 21.01 18.93
N ARG A 162 7.84 20.13 19.26
CA ARG A 162 8.13 18.73 19.53
C ARG A 162 8.35 17.97 18.23
N CYS A 163 9.07 16.86 18.30
CA CYS A 163 9.25 15.97 17.17
C CYS A 163 7.93 15.46 16.57
N ALA A 164 6.84 15.43 17.35
CA ALA A 164 5.50 15.17 16.83
C ALA A 164 5.05 16.06 15.65
N LEU A 165 5.63 17.25 15.47
CA LEU A 165 5.37 18.14 14.32
C LEU A 165 6.20 17.79 13.07
N MET A 166 7.18 16.89 13.19
CA MET A 166 8.15 16.63 12.13
C MET A 166 7.63 15.66 11.08
N THR A 167 7.96 15.97 9.83
CA THR A 167 7.79 15.08 8.69
C THR A 167 9.16 14.56 8.24
N CYS A 168 9.38 13.24 8.35
CA CYS A 168 10.71 12.65 8.19
C CYS A 168 11.15 12.43 6.72
N GLY A 169 10.22 12.42 5.77
CA GLY A 169 10.51 12.22 4.35
C GLY A 169 10.88 10.78 3.97
N HIS A 170 11.33 10.58 2.72
CA HIS A 170 11.65 9.24 2.19
C HIS A 170 12.83 8.59 2.89
N GLY A 171 12.72 7.30 3.25
CA GLY A 171 13.75 6.57 3.98
C GLY A 171 13.78 6.81 5.49
N TRP A 172 12.87 7.60 6.04
CA TRP A 172 12.81 7.91 7.47
C TRP A 172 11.39 7.83 8.02
N VAL A 173 11.27 7.52 9.30
CA VAL A 173 10.01 7.54 10.04
C VAL A 173 10.18 8.32 11.33
N LEU A 174 9.08 8.81 11.91
CA LEU A 174 9.12 9.45 13.21
C LEU A 174 9.64 8.44 14.23
N ASP A 175 10.57 8.87 15.07
CA ASP A 175 11.09 8.06 16.15
C ASP A 175 10.11 8.14 17.33
N ASP A 176 9.38 7.05 17.59
CA ASP A 176 8.36 6.98 18.63
C ASP A 176 8.95 7.30 20.02
N ASP A 177 10.23 6.99 20.27
CA ASP A 177 10.91 7.29 21.53
C ASP A 177 11.24 8.79 21.69
N LYS A 178 11.13 9.56 20.60
CA LYS A 178 11.46 10.99 20.55
C LYS A 178 10.27 11.89 20.28
N VAL A 179 9.06 11.36 20.07
CA VAL A 179 7.87 12.13 19.69
C VAL A 179 7.60 13.33 20.62
N ASP A 180 7.85 13.17 21.92
CA ASP A 180 7.65 14.20 22.96
C ASP A 180 8.91 15.04 23.26
N GLN A 181 10.02 14.75 22.59
CA GLN A 181 11.25 15.51 22.71
C GLN A 181 11.20 16.77 21.82
N VAL A 182 12.00 17.76 22.19
CA VAL A 182 12.20 18.95 21.36
C VAL A 182 13.18 18.61 20.24
N GLY A 183 12.83 18.96 19.02
CA GLY A 183 13.72 18.80 17.88
C GLY A 183 13.15 19.49 16.65
N ALA A 184 14.05 20.08 15.86
CA ALA A 184 13.69 20.85 14.67
C ALA A 184 14.26 20.21 13.40
N THR A 185 15.14 19.21 13.53
CA THR A 185 15.76 18.53 12.39
C THR A 185 15.28 17.09 12.28
N ARG A 186 15.46 16.52 11.09
CA ARG A 186 15.15 15.11 10.83
C ARG A 186 16.03 14.20 11.68
N GLU A 187 17.28 14.57 11.88
CA GLU A 187 18.25 13.78 12.65
C GLU A 187 17.92 13.76 14.14
N ASP A 188 17.32 14.85 14.65
CA ASP A 188 16.81 14.89 16.03
C ASP A 188 15.62 13.95 16.20
N CYS A 189 14.64 14.03 15.30
CA CYS A 189 13.30 13.50 15.52
C CYS A 189 12.96 12.19 14.81
N CYS A 190 13.74 11.78 13.83
CA CYS A 190 13.40 10.68 12.96
C CYS A 190 14.43 9.56 13.05
N ALA A 191 13.97 8.34 12.78
CA ALA A 191 14.80 7.17 12.66
C ALA A 191 14.95 6.77 11.18
N LYS A 192 16.16 6.34 10.81
CA LYS A 192 16.40 5.76 9.48
C LYS A 192 15.63 4.45 9.36
N THR A 193 15.04 4.25 8.20
CA THR A 193 14.39 2.99 7.87
C THR A 193 15.29 2.11 7.01
N CYS A 194 14.90 0.85 6.86
CA CYS A 194 15.56 -0.07 5.95
C CYS A 194 15.65 0.45 4.51
N GLU A 195 14.73 1.30 4.04
CA GLU A 195 14.80 1.89 2.70
C GLU A 195 16.10 2.70 2.43
N THR A 196 16.86 3.06 3.48
CA THR A 196 18.19 3.70 3.35
C THR A 196 19.36 2.73 3.30
N VAL A 197 19.12 1.44 3.58
CA VAL A 197 20.16 0.40 3.64
C VAL A 197 20.46 -0.13 2.25
N THR A 198 21.75 -0.31 1.95
CA THR A 198 22.19 -0.99 0.72
C THR A 198 22.47 -2.46 1.03
N CYS A 199 21.69 -3.37 0.42
CA CYS A 199 21.88 -4.79 0.66
C CYS A 199 23.09 -5.38 -0.09
N PRO A 200 23.72 -6.43 0.46
CA PRO A 200 24.74 -7.20 -0.24
C PRO A 200 24.24 -7.81 -1.55
N ARG A 201 25.17 -8.27 -2.39
CA ARG A 201 24.83 -8.91 -3.67
C ARG A 201 23.87 -10.10 -3.46
N ASN A 202 22.81 -10.16 -4.27
CA ASN A 202 21.73 -11.15 -4.22
C ASN A 202 20.79 -11.05 -3.01
N PHE A 203 20.90 -10.00 -2.21
CA PHE A 203 19.93 -9.67 -1.16
C PHE A 203 19.10 -8.45 -1.57
N GLY A 204 17.92 -8.31 -0.97
CA GLY A 204 17.05 -7.16 -1.18
C GLY A 204 16.23 -6.85 0.07
N ILE A 205 15.51 -5.73 0.02
CA ILE A 205 14.63 -5.28 1.11
C ILE A 205 13.19 -5.58 0.70
N PRO A 206 12.49 -6.50 1.40
CA PRO A 206 11.10 -6.77 1.11
C PRO A 206 10.24 -5.55 1.42
N ASP A 207 9.13 -5.37 0.69
CA ASP A 207 8.22 -4.24 0.90
C ASP A 207 7.74 -4.12 2.35
N SER A 208 7.53 -5.27 3.02
CA SER A 208 7.15 -5.34 4.43
C SER A 208 8.19 -4.77 5.40
N LYS A 209 9.46 -4.67 5.00
CA LYS A 209 10.54 -4.13 5.83
C LYS A 209 10.96 -2.70 5.46
N LYS A 210 10.53 -2.14 4.33
CA LYS A 210 11.01 -0.83 3.86
C LYS A 210 10.89 0.28 4.91
N ARG A 211 9.79 0.31 5.66
CA ARG A 211 9.54 1.32 6.73
C ARG A 211 9.97 0.88 8.13
N ALA A 212 10.53 -0.31 8.28
CA ALA A 212 11.02 -0.77 9.57
C ALA A 212 12.26 0.03 9.98
N VAL A 213 12.36 0.35 11.28
CA VAL A 213 13.56 0.92 11.89
C VAL A 213 14.45 -0.26 12.32
N PRO A 214 15.57 -0.52 11.63
CA PRO A 214 16.45 -1.62 11.99
C PRO A 214 17.24 -1.30 13.26
N LYS A 215 17.52 -2.32 14.07
CA LYS A 215 18.55 -2.20 15.11
C LYS A 215 19.96 -2.32 14.51
N ASP A 216 20.06 -3.09 13.44
CA ASP A 216 21.28 -3.31 12.65
C ASP A 216 20.93 -3.45 11.16
N GLU A 217 21.81 -2.98 10.27
CA GLU A 217 21.58 -2.97 8.82
C GLU A 217 21.28 -4.37 8.24
N SER A 218 21.79 -5.44 8.87
CA SER A 218 21.52 -6.82 8.45
C SER A 218 20.06 -7.25 8.63
N GLU A 219 19.31 -6.60 9.53
CA GLU A 219 17.88 -6.91 9.76
C GLU A 219 17.01 -6.52 8.55
N CYS A 220 17.48 -5.62 7.71
CA CYS A 220 16.76 -5.14 6.54
C CYS A 220 16.78 -6.11 5.37
N CYS A 221 17.89 -6.82 5.20
CA CYS A 221 18.19 -7.56 3.99
C CYS A 221 17.72 -9.01 4.07
N GLN A 222 17.12 -9.50 2.99
CA GLN A 222 16.71 -10.88 2.84
C GLN A 222 17.27 -11.49 1.55
N PRO A 223 17.61 -12.79 1.55
CA PRO A 223 18.10 -13.45 0.36
C PRO A 223 17.02 -13.48 -0.72
N THR A 224 17.43 -13.28 -1.96
CA THR A 224 16.56 -13.35 -3.14
C THR A 224 16.79 -14.65 -3.91
N CYS A 225 15.91 -14.95 -4.86
CA CYS A 225 16.10 -16.04 -5.82
C CYS A 225 17.39 -15.92 -6.63
N GLN A 226 18.01 -14.73 -6.71
CA GLN A 226 19.30 -14.58 -7.34
C GLN A 226 20.41 -15.37 -6.60
N GLN A 227 20.29 -15.60 -5.30
CA GLN A 227 21.23 -16.43 -4.52
C GLN A 227 20.90 -17.92 -4.59
N HIS A 228 19.67 -18.29 -4.95
CA HIS A 228 19.22 -19.68 -4.95
C HIS A 228 19.93 -20.52 -6.02
N VAL A 229 20.34 -21.73 -5.62
CA VAL A 229 20.86 -22.76 -6.53
C VAL A 229 19.79 -23.82 -6.67
N CYS A 230 19.30 -24.00 -7.89
CA CYS A 230 18.25 -24.98 -8.18
C CYS A 230 18.77 -26.41 -8.00
N SER A 231 17.97 -27.28 -7.39
CA SER A 231 18.29 -28.71 -7.33
C SER A 231 18.22 -29.39 -8.71
N ASP A 232 18.68 -30.64 -8.78
CA ASP A 232 18.67 -31.44 -10.01
C ASP A 232 17.27 -31.53 -10.63
N GLY A 233 17.22 -31.42 -11.96
CA GLY A 233 15.95 -31.38 -12.70
C GLY A 233 15.23 -30.03 -12.66
N PHE A 234 15.85 -28.98 -12.11
CA PHE A 234 15.35 -27.61 -12.17
C PHE A 234 16.36 -26.67 -12.86
N VAL A 235 15.88 -25.53 -13.33
CA VAL A 235 16.69 -24.46 -13.92
C VAL A 235 16.22 -23.11 -13.39
N LYS A 236 17.16 -22.18 -13.23
CA LYS A 236 16.89 -20.86 -12.65
C LYS A 236 15.89 -20.06 -13.49
N ASP A 237 14.86 -19.54 -12.84
CA ASP A 237 13.91 -18.62 -13.45
C ASP A 237 14.40 -17.18 -13.25
N THR A 238 15.01 -16.60 -14.29
CA THR A 238 15.56 -15.25 -14.21
C THR A 238 14.48 -14.19 -14.01
N ALA A 239 13.23 -14.44 -14.41
CA ALA A 239 12.11 -13.53 -14.19
C ALA A 239 11.76 -13.40 -12.69
N ARG A 240 12.17 -14.37 -11.88
CA ARG A 240 11.89 -14.42 -10.43
C ARG A 240 13.09 -14.03 -9.57
N ASN A 241 14.18 -13.55 -10.16
CA ASN A 241 15.42 -13.22 -9.43
C ASN A 241 15.20 -12.29 -8.21
N ALA A 242 14.24 -11.37 -8.28
CA ALA A 242 13.94 -10.41 -7.21
C ALA A 242 13.02 -10.97 -6.10
N PHE A 243 12.52 -12.20 -6.23
CA PHE A 243 11.61 -12.78 -5.24
C PHE A 243 12.37 -13.18 -3.97
N PHE A 244 11.72 -12.98 -2.82
CA PHE A 244 12.25 -13.34 -1.50
C PHE A 244 11.91 -14.78 -1.09
N MET A 245 12.55 -15.29 -0.04
CA MET A 245 12.38 -16.66 0.49
C MET A 245 12.67 -17.72 -0.59
N PRO A 246 13.96 -17.91 -0.93
CA PRO A 246 14.33 -18.75 -2.05
C PRO A 246 14.02 -20.23 -1.82
N SER A 247 13.40 -20.87 -2.81
CA SER A 247 13.14 -22.32 -2.89
C SER A 247 13.06 -22.72 -4.38
N ASP A 248 13.16 -24.01 -4.69
CA ASP A 248 13.02 -24.47 -6.09
C ASP A 248 11.66 -24.13 -6.69
N THR A 249 10.58 -24.34 -5.93
CA THR A 249 9.21 -24.01 -6.35
C THR A 249 9.02 -22.53 -6.64
N ARG A 250 9.79 -21.66 -5.98
CA ARG A 250 9.67 -20.22 -6.12
C ARG A 250 10.66 -19.63 -7.13
N CYS A 251 11.90 -20.10 -7.15
CA CYS A 251 13.01 -19.50 -7.90
C CYS A 251 13.37 -20.24 -9.18
N CYS A 252 12.87 -21.47 -9.35
CA CYS A 252 13.26 -22.33 -10.44
C CYS A 252 12.06 -22.80 -11.25
N GLN A 253 12.34 -23.22 -12.48
CA GLN A 253 11.43 -23.91 -13.35
C GLN A 253 11.85 -25.37 -13.42
N ARG A 254 10.86 -26.26 -13.34
CA ARG A 254 11.07 -27.71 -13.44
C ARG A 254 11.39 -28.08 -14.89
N LYS A 255 12.41 -28.91 -15.09
CA LYS A 255 12.69 -29.57 -16.38
C LYS A 255 11.86 -30.85 -16.50
N CYS A 256 11.69 -31.35 -17.71
CA CYS A 256 11.00 -32.62 -17.93
C CYS A 256 11.73 -33.82 -17.31
N ALA A 257 13.03 -33.74 -17.05
CA ALA A 257 13.76 -34.77 -16.31
C ALA A 257 13.19 -35.05 -14.90
N ALA A 258 12.55 -34.05 -14.26
CA ALA A 258 11.90 -34.17 -12.96
C ALA A 258 10.36 -34.12 -13.05
N PHE A 259 9.79 -34.24 -14.26
CA PHE A 259 8.35 -34.25 -14.47
C PHE A 259 7.82 -35.68 -14.52
N GLU A 260 6.87 -36.00 -13.64
CA GLU A 260 6.16 -37.27 -13.63
C GLU A 260 5.02 -37.24 -14.64
N CYS A 261 5.03 -38.18 -15.59
CA CYS A 261 3.97 -38.28 -16.58
C CYS A 261 2.69 -38.84 -15.95
N PRO A 262 1.51 -38.29 -16.28
CA PRO A 262 0.23 -38.84 -15.83
C PRO A 262 -0.01 -40.27 -16.33
N ASP A 263 -0.99 -40.96 -15.74
CA ASP A 263 -1.38 -42.31 -16.18
C ASP A 263 -1.72 -42.35 -17.68
N GLY A 264 -1.19 -43.35 -18.38
CA GLY A 264 -1.34 -43.50 -19.84
C GLY A 264 -0.43 -42.57 -20.67
N TRP A 265 0.53 -41.90 -20.03
CA TRP A 265 1.57 -41.11 -20.70
C TRP A 265 2.96 -41.68 -20.44
N VAL A 266 3.83 -41.60 -21.44
CA VAL A 266 5.23 -42.03 -21.36
C VAL A 266 6.16 -40.83 -21.58
N ALA A 267 7.25 -40.76 -20.84
CA ALA A 267 8.23 -39.69 -20.97
C ALA A 267 8.89 -39.68 -22.36
N LYS A 268 8.96 -38.51 -22.98
CA LYS A 268 9.70 -38.30 -24.23
C LYS A 268 11.20 -38.42 -23.96
N LYS A 269 11.89 -39.31 -24.69
CA LYS A 269 13.33 -39.56 -24.50
C LYS A 269 14.18 -38.29 -24.64
N ASP A 270 13.81 -37.43 -25.58
CA ASP A 270 14.56 -36.22 -25.93
C ASP A 270 14.06 -34.95 -25.23
N ALA A 271 13.05 -35.06 -24.36
CA ALA A 271 12.47 -33.90 -23.69
C ALA A 271 13.19 -33.53 -22.38
N LYS A 272 14.14 -34.33 -21.89
CA LYS A 272 14.74 -34.19 -20.53
C LYS A 272 15.18 -32.77 -20.18
N GLU A 273 15.76 -32.05 -21.13
CA GLU A 273 16.26 -30.67 -20.95
C GLU A 273 15.21 -29.58 -21.19
N LEU A 274 14.02 -29.94 -21.68
CA LEU A 274 12.93 -29.00 -21.91
C LEU A 274 12.30 -28.57 -20.57
N LEU A 275 11.76 -27.35 -20.57
CA LEU A 275 10.97 -26.84 -19.45
C LEU A 275 9.62 -27.54 -19.40
N ALA A 276 9.24 -28.01 -18.21
CA ALA A 276 7.97 -28.70 -17.98
C ALA A 276 6.80 -27.71 -17.89
N THR A 277 6.43 -27.12 -19.02
CA THR A 277 5.28 -26.20 -19.14
C THR A 277 3.93 -26.91 -19.13
N GLY A 278 3.92 -28.23 -19.30
CA GLY A 278 2.74 -29.10 -19.23
C GLY A 278 3.05 -30.56 -19.57
N PRO A 279 2.09 -31.48 -19.42
CA PRO A 279 2.29 -32.90 -19.71
C PRO A 279 2.72 -33.17 -21.15
N GLU A 280 2.14 -32.48 -22.13
CA GLU A 280 2.45 -32.62 -23.56
C GLU A 280 3.89 -32.24 -23.92
N THR A 281 4.54 -31.39 -23.13
CA THR A 281 5.94 -30.99 -23.36
C THR A 281 6.89 -32.12 -23.00
N CYS A 282 6.60 -32.81 -21.89
CA CYS A 282 7.49 -33.81 -21.30
C CYS A 282 7.12 -35.25 -21.67
N CYS A 283 5.86 -35.47 -22.02
CA CYS A 283 5.27 -36.79 -22.17
C CYS A 283 4.57 -36.89 -23.52
N GLN A 284 4.30 -38.13 -23.92
CA GLN A 284 3.52 -38.49 -25.09
C GLN A 284 2.54 -39.60 -24.71
N LYS A 285 1.39 -39.64 -25.38
CA LYS A 285 0.35 -40.64 -25.11
C LYS A 285 0.89 -42.03 -25.39
N SER A 286 0.60 -42.96 -24.48
CA SER A 286 0.73 -44.38 -24.75
C SER A 286 -0.58 -44.96 -25.26
N CYS A 287 -0.50 -46.18 -25.77
CA CYS A 287 -1.66 -46.94 -26.21
C CYS A 287 -2.68 -47.24 -25.10
N ALA A 288 -2.34 -47.01 -23.83
CA ALA A 288 -3.31 -47.07 -22.73
C ALA A 288 -4.42 -46.02 -22.80
N LEU A 289 -4.20 -44.92 -23.53
CA LEU A 289 -5.22 -43.90 -23.77
C LEU A 289 -5.93 -44.05 -25.12
N HIS A 290 -5.63 -45.11 -25.87
CA HIS A 290 -6.19 -45.34 -27.20
C HIS A 290 -7.41 -46.28 -27.12
N GLU A 291 -8.54 -45.83 -27.65
CA GLU A 291 -9.74 -46.68 -27.81
C GLU A 291 -9.71 -47.33 -29.18
N CYS A 292 -9.71 -48.67 -29.20
CA CYS A 292 -9.67 -49.43 -30.44
C CYS A 292 -10.95 -49.26 -31.25
N GLY A 293 -10.80 -48.91 -32.53
CA GLY A 293 -11.88 -48.77 -33.49
C GLY A 293 -12.58 -50.09 -33.84
N ALA A 294 -13.60 -50.01 -34.70
CA ALA A 294 -14.33 -51.19 -35.14
C ALA A 294 -13.40 -52.20 -35.82
N GLY A 295 -13.44 -53.45 -35.34
CA GLY A 295 -12.61 -54.52 -35.86
C GLY A 295 -11.23 -54.66 -35.20
N TRP A 296 -10.92 -53.83 -34.21
CA TRP A 296 -9.70 -53.89 -33.41
C TRP A 296 -10.02 -54.19 -31.94
N LEU A 297 -9.09 -54.86 -31.27
CA LEU A 297 -9.18 -55.25 -29.87
C LEU A 297 -8.03 -54.64 -29.08
N ALA A 298 -8.32 -54.24 -27.83
CA ALA A 298 -7.32 -53.72 -26.92
C ALA A 298 -6.22 -54.76 -26.70
N ASP A 299 -4.98 -54.37 -26.99
CA ASP A 299 -3.82 -55.22 -26.76
C ASP A 299 -3.18 -54.84 -25.42
N ALA A 300 -3.30 -55.72 -24.44
CA ALA A 300 -2.73 -55.51 -23.11
C ALA A 300 -1.19 -55.46 -23.14
N SER A 301 -0.55 -56.07 -24.14
CA SER A 301 0.90 -56.08 -24.28
C SER A 301 1.47 -54.73 -24.74
N LYS A 302 0.65 -53.92 -25.41
CA LYS A 302 1.07 -52.64 -26.00
C LYS A 302 0.73 -51.41 -25.15
N GLN A 303 0.18 -51.57 -23.95
CA GLN A 303 -0.33 -50.46 -23.13
C GLN A 303 0.72 -49.36 -22.83
N ILE A 304 2.00 -49.73 -22.78
CA ILE A 304 3.13 -48.81 -22.57
C ILE A 304 3.79 -48.33 -23.87
N ASP A 305 3.37 -48.86 -25.02
CA ASP A 305 3.87 -48.44 -26.32
C ASP A 305 3.37 -47.05 -26.66
N ILE A 306 4.19 -46.32 -27.42
CA ILE A 306 3.90 -44.95 -27.82
C ILE A 306 3.07 -45.00 -29.09
N GLY A 307 1.85 -44.48 -29.04
CA GLY A 307 0.93 -44.53 -30.18
C GLY A 307 -0.45 -43.96 -29.86
N SER A 308 -1.21 -43.72 -30.92
CA SER A 308 -2.63 -43.29 -30.83
C SER A 308 -3.43 -43.74 -32.06
N SER A 309 -3.00 -44.84 -32.69
CA SER A 309 -3.67 -45.44 -33.84
C SER A 309 -3.97 -46.91 -33.57
N ASP A 310 -4.99 -47.45 -34.22
CA ASP A 310 -5.38 -48.86 -34.07
C ASP A 310 -4.24 -49.81 -34.46
N GLU A 311 -3.50 -49.50 -35.52
CA GLU A 311 -2.39 -50.32 -36.01
C GLU A 311 -1.25 -50.41 -34.99
N THR A 312 -1.03 -49.33 -34.25
CA THR A 312 0.02 -49.24 -33.25
C THR A 312 -0.45 -49.88 -31.95
N CYS A 313 -1.68 -49.58 -31.51
CA CYS A 313 -2.13 -49.81 -30.14
C CYS A 313 -3.03 -51.02 -29.93
N CYS A 314 -3.57 -51.57 -31.01
CA CYS A 314 -4.56 -52.64 -30.94
C CYS A 314 -4.05 -53.90 -31.65
N ALA A 315 -4.78 -54.98 -31.42
CA ALA A 315 -4.70 -56.21 -32.18
C ALA A 315 -5.90 -56.28 -33.14
N GLN A 316 -5.68 -56.74 -34.36
CA GLN A 316 -6.80 -56.96 -35.28
C GLN A 316 -7.70 -58.08 -34.74
N SER A 317 -9.01 -57.89 -34.87
CA SER A 317 -9.97 -58.95 -34.60
C SER A 317 -10.35 -59.68 -35.88
N CYS A 318 -10.96 -60.86 -35.73
CA CYS A 318 -11.59 -61.56 -36.85
C CYS A 318 -12.62 -60.73 -37.61
N ALA A 319 -13.16 -59.63 -37.07
CA ALA A 319 -14.09 -58.77 -37.82
C ALA A 319 -13.43 -58.07 -39.03
N LEU A 320 -12.10 -58.02 -39.10
CA LEU A 320 -11.35 -57.57 -40.28
C LEU A 320 -10.86 -58.73 -41.15
N HIS A 321 -11.10 -59.98 -40.75
CA HIS A 321 -10.68 -61.16 -41.49
C HIS A 321 -11.62 -61.46 -42.65
N THR A 322 -11.07 -61.99 -43.75
CA THR A 322 -11.87 -62.42 -44.90
C THR A 322 -11.87 -63.95 -44.96
N CYS A 323 -13.04 -64.56 -44.78
CA CYS A 323 -13.16 -66.01 -44.80
C CYS A 323 -13.04 -66.58 -46.23
N PRO A 324 -12.43 -67.77 -46.39
CA PRO A 324 -12.46 -68.52 -47.65
C PRO A 324 -13.88 -68.86 -48.10
N ALA A 325 -14.05 -69.21 -49.38
CA ALA A 325 -15.36 -69.57 -49.95
C ALA A 325 -16.03 -70.74 -49.19
N GLY A 326 -17.33 -70.60 -48.89
CA GLY A 326 -18.11 -71.57 -48.11
C GLY A 326 -18.04 -71.40 -46.59
N PHE A 327 -17.34 -70.36 -46.12
CA PHE A 327 -17.21 -70.02 -44.71
C PHE A 327 -17.63 -68.57 -44.44
N ALA A 328 -18.28 -68.34 -43.32
CA ALA A 328 -18.66 -67.02 -42.80
C ALA A 328 -17.92 -66.70 -41.50
N LEU A 329 -17.83 -65.41 -41.17
CA LEU A 329 -17.30 -64.97 -39.87
C LEU A 329 -18.16 -65.49 -38.72
N LYS A 330 -17.50 -65.99 -37.67
CA LYS A 330 -18.19 -66.37 -36.43
C LYS A 330 -18.92 -65.16 -35.82
N PRO A 331 -20.04 -65.34 -35.09
CA PRO A 331 -20.75 -64.22 -34.44
C PRO A 331 -19.88 -63.45 -33.44
N SER A 332 -18.91 -64.14 -32.83
CA SER A 332 -17.92 -63.60 -31.92
C SER A 332 -16.71 -63.00 -32.64
N ALA A 333 -16.73 -62.79 -33.95
CA ALA A 333 -15.59 -62.28 -34.72
C ALA A 333 -15.04 -60.95 -34.18
N LYS A 334 -15.90 -60.11 -33.57
CA LYS A 334 -15.49 -58.85 -32.93
C LYS A 334 -14.67 -59.03 -31.64
N THR A 335 -14.61 -60.23 -31.06
CA THR A 335 -13.95 -60.50 -29.77
C THR A 335 -12.80 -61.50 -29.86
N ILE A 336 -12.46 -61.97 -31.06
CA ILE A 336 -11.39 -62.95 -31.28
C ILE A 336 -10.16 -62.20 -31.80
N ALA A 337 -9.05 -62.26 -31.06
CA ALA A 337 -7.76 -61.61 -31.37
C ALA A 337 -6.77 -62.54 -32.10
N ASP A 338 -7.30 -63.43 -32.95
CA ASP A 338 -6.56 -64.35 -33.81
C ASP A 338 -7.09 -64.12 -35.23
N LEU A 339 -6.24 -64.18 -36.25
CA LEU A 339 -6.61 -63.97 -37.65
C LEU A 339 -6.53 -65.26 -38.48
N SER A 340 -6.40 -66.43 -37.82
CA SER A 340 -6.44 -67.71 -38.50
C SER A 340 -7.86 -68.04 -38.95
N ASP A 341 -7.98 -68.71 -40.11
CA ASP A 341 -9.26 -69.18 -40.63
C ASP A 341 -10.01 -70.07 -39.62
N SER A 342 -9.29 -70.93 -38.89
CA SER A 342 -9.86 -71.81 -37.86
C SER A 342 -10.44 -71.02 -36.68
N ALA A 343 -9.80 -69.91 -36.28
CA ALA A 343 -10.28 -69.06 -35.22
C ALA A 343 -11.47 -68.19 -35.68
N CYS A 344 -11.39 -67.60 -36.88
CA CYS A 344 -12.33 -66.59 -37.34
C CYS A 344 -13.56 -67.10 -38.08
N CYS A 345 -13.40 -68.20 -38.81
CA CYS A 345 -14.36 -68.65 -39.78
C CYS A 345 -15.06 -69.94 -39.32
N GLU A 346 -16.29 -70.08 -39.77
CA GLU A 346 -17.11 -71.27 -39.61
C GLU A 346 -17.89 -71.50 -40.90
N SER A 347 -18.41 -72.72 -41.12
CA SER A 347 -19.19 -73.01 -42.33
C SER A 347 -20.40 -72.07 -42.41
N GLU A 348 -20.72 -71.56 -43.61
CA GLU A 348 -21.90 -70.72 -43.84
C GLU A 348 -23.20 -71.35 -43.31
N SER A 349 -23.30 -72.68 -43.36
CA SER A 349 -24.39 -73.49 -42.79
C SER A 349 -24.65 -73.21 -41.31
N CYS A 350 -23.62 -72.88 -40.53
CA CYS A 350 -23.75 -72.54 -39.10
C CYS A 350 -24.42 -71.19 -38.87
N SER A 351 -24.30 -70.25 -39.81
CA SER A 351 -25.00 -68.96 -39.75
C SER A 351 -26.47 -69.11 -40.07
N GLU A 352 -26.82 -69.96 -41.04
CA GLU A 352 -28.22 -70.29 -41.37
C GLU A 352 -28.94 -70.95 -40.17
N MET A 353 -28.29 -71.91 -39.51
CA MET A 353 -28.85 -72.58 -38.33
C MET A 353 -29.11 -71.62 -37.15
N ARG A 354 -28.33 -70.55 -36.98
CA ARG A 354 -28.55 -69.55 -35.93
C ARG A 354 -29.68 -68.56 -36.23
N GLY A 355 -30.03 -68.39 -37.51
CA GLY A 355 -31.15 -67.56 -37.95
C GLY A 355 -32.51 -68.24 -37.75
N MET A 356 -32.55 -69.55 -37.50
CA MET A 356 -33.77 -70.27 -37.17
C MET A 356 -34.29 -69.79 -35.82
N SER A 357 -35.35 -68.97 -35.84
CA SER A 357 -35.97 -68.39 -34.64
C SER A 357 -36.44 -69.50 -33.69
N PRO A 358 -36.27 -69.37 -32.36
CA PRO A 358 -36.78 -70.33 -31.38
C PRO A 358 -38.32 -70.30 -31.24
N ALA A 359 -39.03 -69.83 -32.26
CA ALA A 359 -40.49 -69.84 -32.32
C ALA A 359 -41.02 -71.24 -32.63
N SER A 360 -40.69 -72.20 -31.77
CA SER A 360 -41.62 -73.28 -31.48
C SER A 360 -42.10 -73.10 -30.04
N PRO A 361 -43.42 -72.98 -29.80
CA PRO A 361 -44.00 -72.96 -28.45
C PRO A 361 -43.69 -74.22 -27.62
N ALA A 362 -43.13 -75.26 -28.24
CA ALA A 362 -42.50 -76.36 -27.54
C ALA A 362 -40.99 -76.11 -27.55
N GLY A 363 -40.47 -75.67 -26.41
CA GLY A 363 -39.04 -75.47 -26.22
C GLY A 363 -38.25 -76.68 -26.67
N GLN A 364 -36.99 -76.39 -27.03
CA GLN A 364 -35.91 -77.33 -27.33
C GLN A 364 -35.84 -77.80 -28.79
N CYS A 365 -34.65 -77.66 -29.39
CA CYS A 365 -34.21 -78.66 -30.34
C CYS A 365 -34.20 -79.99 -29.58
N ASN A 366 -35.24 -80.80 -29.75
CA ASN A 366 -35.35 -82.15 -29.18
C ASN A 366 -34.96 -82.27 -27.70
N GLY A 367 -35.61 -81.59 -26.75
CA GLY A 367 -35.30 -81.83 -25.33
C GLY A 367 -34.13 -81.03 -24.72
N HIS A 368 -33.23 -80.46 -25.52
CA HIS A 368 -31.95 -79.93 -25.03
C HIS A 368 -31.89 -78.42 -24.85
N SER A 369 -31.19 -78.02 -23.78
CA SER A 369 -30.91 -76.63 -23.43
C SER A 369 -29.80 -76.04 -24.31
N LYS A 370 -29.74 -74.70 -24.39
CA LYS A 370 -28.73 -73.97 -25.16
C LYS A 370 -27.28 -74.36 -24.80
N SER A 371 -27.01 -74.84 -23.57
CA SER A 371 -25.69 -75.29 -23.13
C SER A 371 -25.30 -76.69 -23.63
N GLU A 372 -26.27 -77.48 -24.10
CA GLU A 372 -26.05 -78.82 -24.66
C GLU A 372 -25.79 -78.75 -26.17
N CYS A 373 -26.47 -77.83 -26.88
CA CYS A 373 -26.25 -77.61 -28.32
C CYS A 373 -24.80 -77.22 -28.67
N GLY A 374 -24.07 -76.56 -27.77
CA GLY A 374 -22.68 -76.15 -28.01
C GLY A 374 -21.66 -77.31 -28.01
N LYS A 375 -22.06 -78.52 -27.60
CA LYS A 375 -21.16 -79.67 -27.42
C LYS A 375 -21.17 -80.70 -28.57
N MET A 376 -22.03 -80.51 -29.58
CA MET A 376 -22.31 -81.53 -30.62
C MET A 376 -21.80 -81.14 -32.02
N TYR A 377 -20.58 -80.63 -32.15
CA TYR A 377 -20.00 -80.37 -33.47
C TYR A 377 -18.71 -81.15 -33.67
N THR A 378 -18.74 -82.13 -34.57
CA THR A 378 -17.55 -82.65 -35.23
C THR A 378 -17.77 -82.58 -36.74
N ILE A 379 -16.78 -82.01 -37.45
CA ILE A 379 -16.74 -81.97 -38.91
C ILE A 379 -16.53 -83.40 -39.40
N LEU A 380 -17.51 -83.95 -40.14
CA LEU A 380 -17.32 -85.20 -40.86
C LEU A 380 -16.97 -84.88 -42.31
N ASN A 381 -15.81 -85.36 -42.70
CA ASN A 381 -15.25 -85.30 -44.04
C ASN A 381 -16.03 -86.28 -44.94
N SER A 382 -17.18 -85.86 -45.50
CA SER A 382 -17.91 -86.63 -46.51
C SER A 382 -19.05 -85.81 -47.15
N THR A 383 -19.29 -86.05 -48.43
CA THR A 383 -19.96 -85.21 -49.44
C THR A 383 -21.46 -84.95 -49.29
N ASP A 384 -22.12 -85.20 -48.15
CA ASP A 384 -23.50 -84.70 -47.90
C ASP A 384 -23.86 -84.80 -46.40
N PRO A 385 -24.12 -83.69 -45.66
CA PRO A 385 -24.29 -83.75 -44.21
C PRO A 385 -25.75 -83.74 -43.70
N TYR A 386 -26.77 -83.99 -44.53
CA TYR A 386 -28.18 -83.88 -44.11
C TYR A 386 -29.03 -85.13 -44.41
N VAL A 387 -29.85 -85.54 -43.44
CA VAL A 387 -30.95 -86.50 -43.64
C VAL A 387 -32.27 -85.74 -43.51
N LYS A 388 -33.21 -85.92 -44.45
CA LYS A 388 -34.55 -85.34 -44.38
C LYS A 388 -35.34 -85.94 -43.22
N CYS A 389 -35.77 -85.12 -42.27
CA CYS A 389 -36.72 -85.51 -41.24
C CYS A 389 -38.07 -84.83 -41.52
N LYS A 390 -39.15 -85.62 -41.53
CA LYS A 390 -40.52 -85.09 -41.58
C LYS A 390 -40.90 -84.59 -40.19
N PHE A 391 -41.29 -83.32 -40.09
CA PHE A 391 -42.18 -82.91 -39.01
C PHE A 391 -43.58 -83.48 -39.29
N ASP A 392 -44.29 -83.78 -38.20
CA ASP A 392 -45.62 -84.40 -38.19
C ASP A 392 -46.58 -83.82 -39.25
N ASP A 393 -47.50 -84.65 -39.75
CA ASP A 393 -48.20 -84.57 -41.05
C ASP A 393 -49.10 -83.33 -41.27
N ASN A 394 -49.06 -82.31 -40.40
CA ASN A 394 -49.96 -81.16 -40.41
C ASN A 394 -49.34 -79.81 -40.82
N PHE A 395 -48.02 -79.68 -40.95
CA PHE A 395 -47.40 -78.42 -41.38
C PHE A 395 -46.28 -78.69 -42.39
N GLY A 396 -46.65 -78.67 -43.67
CA GLY A 396 -45.79 -79.03 -44.81
C GLY A 396 -44.71 -78.02 -45.16
N GLU A 397 -43.81 -77.69 -44.23
CA GLU A 397 -42.53 -77.05 -44.54
C GLU A 397 -41.37 -77.92 -44.02
N GLU A 398 -40.40 -78.19 -44.91
CA GLU A 398 -39.28 -79.09 -44.64
C GLU A 398 -38.30 -78.47 -43.62
N GLY A 399 -38.03 -79.17 -42.53
CA GLY A 399 -36.98 -78.85 -41.56
C GLY A 399 -35.85 -79.88 -41.59
N LEU A 400 -34.60 -79.44 -41.39
CA LEU A 400 -33.42 -80.30 -41.34
C LEU A 400 -33.06 -80.63 -39.88
N CYS A 401 -33.10 -81.91 -39.50
CA CYS A 401 -32.59 -82.39 -38.22
C CYS A 401 -31.58 -83.53 -38.44
N ARG A 402 -30.46 -83.52 -37.71
CA ARG A 402 -29.41 -84.56 -37.80
C ARG A 402 -29.61 -85.61 -36.72
N VAL A 403 -29.44 -86.88 -37.09
CA VAL A 403 -29.56 -88.04 -36.19
C VAL A 403 -28.18 -88.38 -35.62
N ASP A 404 -28.09 -88.58 -34.31
CA ASP A 404 -26.91 -89.14 -33.65
C ASP A 404 -26.78 -90.64 -33.94
N ASP A 405 -25.56 -91.08 -34.28
CA ASP A 405 -25.17 -92.47 -34.08
C ASP A 405 -24.40 -92.58 -32.76
N ALA A 406 -24.96 -93.38 -31.86
CA ALA A 406 -24.40 -93.72 -30.58
C ALA A 406 -23.15 -94.62 -30.73
N SER A 407 -22.01 -94.04 -31.11
CA SER A 407 -20.67 -94.54 -30.77
C SER A 407 -19.57 -93.61 -31.30
N ALA A 408 -19.25 -92.54 -30.58
CA ALA A 408 -17.99 -91.82 -30.77
C ALA A 408 -17.50 -91.25 -29.44
N SER A 409 -16.52 -91.93 -28.85
CA SER A 409 -15.75 -91.47 -27.71
C SER A 409 -14.67 -90.47 -28.15
N SER A 410 -14.71 -89.28 -27.58
CA SER A 410 -13.69 -88.21 -27.54
C SER A 410 -13.38 -87.42 -28.82
N CYS A 411 -13.39 -86.09 -28.69
CA CYS A 411 -12.60 -85.18 -29.52
C CYS A 411 -11.64 -84.43 -28.59
N THR A 412 -10.35 -84.66 -28.80
CA THR A 412 -9.25 -83.84 -28.27
C THR A 412 -8.92 -82.78 -29.32
N GLU A 413 -8.47 -81.62 -28.86
CA GLU A 413 -8.04 -80.46 -29.65
C GLU A 413 -7.05 -80.82 -30.78
N MET A 414 -7.20 -80.12 -31.91
CA MET A 414 -6.09 -79.73 -32.77
C MET A 414 -5.77 -78.27 -32.53
#